data_AF-A0A2H1EEU9-F1
#
_entry.id   AF-A0A2H1EEU9-F1
#
_cell.length_a   1.000
_cell.length_b   1.000
_cell.length_c   1.000
_cell.angle_alpha   90.00
_cell.angle_beta   90.00
_cell.angle_gamma   90.00
#
_symmetry.space_group_name_H-M   'P 1'
#
loop_
_entity.id
_entity.type
_entity.pdbx_description
1 polymer ?
#
loop_
_entity_poly.entity_id
_entity_poly.type
_entity_poly.pdbx_seq_one_letter_code
_entity_poly.pdbx_strand_id
1 'polypeptide(L)'
;MGKRKFTIDLGNEKIEVEGHQHKNVAIKYLMKRRRSLLMTRDKNKVEKLFEQVPQTISIVGGHLIKSYKINWEREGTTEFEGSRFVFTLTDLPDKSVHTVAS
;
A
#
# COMPACT_ATOMS: atom_id res chain seq x y z
N MET A 1 -20.36 5.88 -10.12
CA MET A 1 -19.38 6.86 -9.60
C MET A 1 -18.10 6.80 -10.43
N GLY A 2 -17.68 7.93 -11.01
CA GLY A 2 -16.48 8.02 -11.86
C GLY A 2 -15.17 7.81 -11.10
N LYS A 3 -14.06 7.70 -11.84
CA LYS A 3 -12.71 7.73 -11.25
C LYS A 3 -12.43 9.11 -10.68
N ARG A 4 -11.70 9.16 -9.57
CA ARG A 4 -11.22 10.37 -8.87
C ARG A 4 -9.70 10.30 -8.79
N LYS A 5 -9.07 11.46 -8.73
CA LYS A 5 -7.64 11.59 -8.47
C LYS A 5 -7.35 11.38 -6.99
N PHE A 6 -6.30 10.62 -6.70
CA PHE A 6 -5.77 10.38 -5.37
C PHE A 6 -4.25 10.56 -5.41
N THR A 7 -3.67 10.86 -4.26
CA THR A 7 -2.22 10.77 -4.07
C THR A 7 -1.93 9.64 -3.08
N ILE A 8 -1.14 8.67 -3.52
CA ILE A 8 -0.54 7.66 -2.63
C ILE A 8 0.67 8.31 -1.98
N ASP A 9 0.74 8.27 -0.66
CA ASP A 9 1.85 8.74 0.15
C ASP A 9 2.42 7.57 0.96
N LEU A 10 3.69 7.26 0.72
CA LEU A 10 4.45 6.19 1.39
C LEU A 10 5.43 6.75 2.44
N GLY A 11 5.40 8.06 2.70
CA GLY A 11 6.32 8.79 3.57
C GLY A 11 7.56 9.31 2.83
N ASN A 12 8.19 8.47 2.00
CA ASN A 12 9.36 8.84 1.19
C ASN A 12 9.02 9.09 -0.30
N GLU A 13 7.83 8.69 -0.74
CA GLU A 13 7.40 8.76 -2.13
C GLU A 13 5.93 9.19 -2.19
N LYS A 14 5.60 10.06 -3.16
CA LYS A 14 4.24 10.49 -3.47
C LYS A 14 3.92 10.20 -4.92
N ILE A 15 2.77 9.56 -5.18
CA ILE A 15 2.37 9.11 -6.51
C ILE A 15 0.93 9.51 -6.79
N GLU A 16 0.68 10.23 -7.90
CA GLU A 16 -0.67 10.55 -8.35
C GLU A 16 -1.30 9.39 -9.13
N VAL A 17 -2.54 9.05 -8.81
CA VAL A 17 -3.27 7.93 -9.42
C VAL A 17 -4.76 8.21 -9.52
N GLU A 18 -5.43 7.52 -10.43
CA GLU A 18 -6.89 7.54 -10.54
C GLU A 18 -7.51 6.26 -10.00
N GLY A 19 -8.62 6.39 -9.28
CA GLY A 19 -9.35 5.24 -8.74
C GLY A 19 -10.77 5.58 -8.32
N HIS A 20 -11.51 4.58 -7.82
CA HIS A 20 -12.88 4.80 -7.34
C HIS A 20 -12.91 5.00 -5.82
N GLN A 21 -12.22 4.15 -5.06
CA GLN A 21 -12.16 4.15 -3.60
C GLN A 21 -10.70 4.10 -3.13
N HIS A 22 -10.40 4.76 -2.00
CA HIS A 22 -9.06 4.82 -1.41
C HIS A 22 -8.47 3.44 -1.14
N LYS A 23 -9.25 2.52 -0.55
CA LYS A 23 -8.80 1.15 -0.23
C LYS A 23 -8.41 0.38 -1.49
N ASN A 24 -9.20 0.51 -2.57
CA ASN A 24 -8.91 -0.14 -3.84
C ASN A 24 -7.64 0.41 -4.50
N VAL A 25 -7.38 1.72 -4.35
CA VAL A 25 -6.14 2.34 -4.81
C VAL A 25 -4.93 1.75 -4.06
N ALA A 26 -5.00 1.69 -2.73
CA ALA A 26 -3.95 1.09 -1.90
C ALA A 26 -3.67 -0.37 -2.30
N ILE A 27 -4.72 -1.20 -2.39
CA ILE A 27 -4.60 -2.62 -2.76
C ILE A 27 -3.98 -2.77 -4.15
N LYS A 28 -4.41 -2.00 -5.15
CA LYS A 28 -3.86 -2.08 -6.51
C LYS A 28 -2.37 -1.74 -6.56
N TYR A 29 -1.95 -0.71 -5.82
CA TYR A 29 -0.53 -0.35 -5.71
C TYR A 29 0.27 -1.49 -5.09
N LEU A 30 -0.17 -2.01 -3.94
CA LEU A 30 0.52 -3.06 -3.21
C LEU A 30 0.58 -4.37 -4.01
N MET A 31 -0.48 -4.72 -4.75
CA MET A 31 -0.47 -5.86 -5.68
C MET A 31 0.55 -5.69 -6.80
N LYS A 32 0.73 -4.48 -7.35
CA LYS A 32 1.76 -4.21 -8.34
C LYS A 32 3.16 -4.37 -7.73
N ARG A 33 3.39 -3.86 -6.52
CA ARG A 33 4.66 -4.00 -5.79
C ARG A 33 4.97 -5.47 -5.48
N ARG A 34 3.98 -6.22 -4.99
CA ARG A 34 4.07 -7.67 -4.74
C ARG A 34 4.53 -8.43 -5.98
N ARG A 35 3.96 -8.14 -7.16
CA ARG A 35 4.36 -8.81 -8.40
C ARG A 35 5.85 -8.61 -8.71
N SER A 36 6.41 -7.43 -8.44
CA SER A 36 7.85 -7.19 -8.62
C SER A 36 8.73 -8.07 -7.72
N LEU A 37 8.27 -8.41 -6.51
CA LEU A 37 8.97 -9.31 -5.58
C LEU A 37 8.99 -10.75 -6.10
N LEU A 38 7.87 -11.21 -6.64
CA LEU A 38 7.70 -12.59 -7.11
C LEU A 38 8.54 -12.93 -8.35
N MET A 39 8.93 -11.93 -9.14
CA MET A 39 9.57 -12.14 -10.44
C MET A 39 11.08 -12.44 -10.35
N THR A 40 11.69 -12.37 -9.17
CA THR A 40 13.12 -12.67 -9.00
C THR A 40 13.36 -13.99 -8.27
N ARG A 41 14.27 -14.81 -8.80
CA ARG A 41 14.70 -16.08 -8.19
C ARG A 41 15.97 -15.93 -7.34
N ASP A 42 16.61 -14.76 -7.38
CA ASP A 42 17.79 -14.45 -6.57
C ASP A 42 17.37 -14.16 -5.12
N LYS A 43 17.80 -15.01 -4.20
CA LYS A 43 17.46 -14.91 -2.78
C LYS A 43 17.92 -13.60 -2.17
N ASN A 44 19.13 -13.13 -2.47
CA ASN A 44 19.66 -11.89 -1.88
C ASN A 44 18.87 -10.67 -2.37
N LYS A 45 18.46 -10.69 -3.64
CA LYS A 45 17.61 -9.64 -4.21
C LYS A 45 16.21 -9.66 -3.60
N VAL A 46 15.63 -10.83 -3.40
CA VAL A 46 14.34 -11.01 -2.73
C VAL A 46 14.37 -10.40 -1.34
N GLU A 47 15.38 -10.72 -0.52
CA GLU A 47 15.50 -10.19 0.84
C GLU A 47 15.59 -8.66 0.86
N LYS A 48 16.47 -8.08 0.03
CA LYS A 48 16.60 -6.63 -0.10
C LYS A 48 15.29 -5.95 -0.53
N LEU A 49 14.57 -6.53 -1.48
CA LEU A 49 13.31 -5.97 -1.93
C LEU A 49 12.20 -6.12 -0.88
N PHE A 50 12.20 -7.21 -0.11
CA PHE A 50 11.27 -7.42 0.99
C PHE A 50 11.50 -6.43 2.13
N GLU A 51 12.75 -6.13 2.49
CA GLU A 51 13.08 -5.09 3.49
C GLU A 51 12.63 -3.69 3.05
N GLN A 52 12.55 -3.44 1.74
CA GLN A 52 12.17 -2.16 1.14
C GLN A 52 10.66 -2.02 0.87
N VAL A 53 9.83 -2.96 1.33
CA VAL A 53 8.37 -2.81 1.18
C VAL A 53 7.86 -1.74 2.14
N PRO A 54 6.85 -0.94 1.73
CA PRO A 54 6.25 0.04 2.63
C PRO A 54 5.51 -0.67 3.76
N GLN A 55 5.66 -0.16 4.99
CA GLN A 55 4.93 -0.65 6.16
C GLN A 55 3.63 0.12 6.40
N THR A 56 3.52 1.32 5.84
CA THR A 56 2.34 2.18 5.92
C THR A 56 2.06 2.77 4.54
N ILE A 57 0.79 2.98 4.22
CA ILE A 57 0.35 3.68 3.02
C ILE A 57 -0.78 4.63 3.38
N SER A 58 -0.68 5.87 2.91
CA SER A 58 -1.75 6.87 3.06
C SER A 58 -2.30 7.23 1.69
N ILE A 59 -3.62 7.30 1.58
CA ILE A 59 -4.32 7.69 0.37
C ILE A 59 -5.01 9.03 0.63
N VAL A 60 -4.49 10.06 -0.01
CA VAL A 60 -4.99 11.43 0.08
C VAL A 60 -5.98 11.64 -1.07
N GLY A 61 -7.20 12.07 -0.74
CA GLY A 61 -8.22 12.40 -1.73
C GLY A 61 -9.16 13.48 -1.22
N GLY A 62 -9.17 14.63 -1.90
CA GLY A 62 -9.92 15.80 -1.42
C GLY A 62 -9.48 16.20 -0.02
N HIS A 63 -10.41 16.18 0.93
CA HIS A 63 -10.20 16.62 2.32
C HIS A 63 -9.93 15.46 3.30
N LEU A 64 -9.79 14.23 2.78
CA LEU A 64 -9.68 13.02 3.59
C LEU A 64 -8.34 12.33 3.33
N ILE A 65 -7.67 11.93 4.41
CA ILE A 65 -6.51 11.04 4.37
C ILE A 65 -6.91 9.73 5.04
N LYS A 66 -6.89 8.65 4.25
CA LYS A 66 -7.07 7.28 4.76
C LYS A 66 -5.73 6.58 4.81
N SER A 67 -5.30 6.19 6.00
CA SER A 67 -4.03 5.51 6.22
C SER A 67 -4.23 4.07 6.61
N TYR A 68 -3.30 3.21 6.18
CA TYR A 68 -3.32 1.78 6.46
C TYR A 68 -1.95 1.32 6.91
N LYS A 69 -1.93 0.48 7.96
CA LYS A 69 -0.78 -0.36 8.24
C LYS A 69 -0.80 -1.56 7.30
N ILE A 70 0.34 -1.87 6.71
CA ILE A 70 0.51 -3.01 5.81
C ILE A 70 1.23 -4.11 6.58
N ASN A 71 0.57 -5.24 6.76
CA ASN A 71 1.18 -6.40 7.39
C ASN A 71 1.61 -7.36 6.28
N TRP A 72 2.91 -7.39 5.97
CA TRP A 72 3.48 -8.27 4.96
C TRP A 72 3.82 -9.63 5.55
N GLU A 73 3.48 -10.70 4.83
CA GLU A 73 3.85 -12.06 5.16
C GLU A 73 4.59 -12.69 3.98
N ARG A 74 5.67 -13.41 4.27
CA ARG A 74 6.49 -14.06 3.23
C ARG A 74 5.73 -15.18 2.54
N GLU A 75 4.85 -15.84 3.28
CA GLU A 75 3.95 -16.87 2.83
C GLU A 75 2.60 -16.61 3.51
N GLY A 76 1.52 -16.64 2.75
CA GLY A 76 0.19 -16.50 3.32
C GLY A 76 -0.17 -17.72 4.13
N THR A 77 -0.81 -17.47 5.27
CA THR A 77 -1.24 -18.50 6.23
C THR A 77 -2.77 -18.51 6.42
N THR A 78 -3.48 -17.62 5.73
CA THR A 78 -4.93 -17.40 5.87
C THR A 78 -5.64 -17.49 4.52
N GLU A 79 -6.35 -16.45 4.07
CA GLU A 79 -7.12 -16.38 2.81
C GLU A 79 -6.25 -16.59 1.55
N PHE A 80 -4.92 -16.58 1.71
CA PHE A 80 -3.94 -16.72 0.64
C PHE A 80 -2.89 -17.79 0.97
N GLU A 81 -3.29 -18.90 1.59
CA GLU A 81 -2.38 -19.98 2.00
C GLU A 81 -1.41 -20.40 0.88
N GLY A 82 -0.11 -20.53 1.21
CA GLY A 82 0.96 -20.92 0.27
C GLY A 82 1.35 -19.83 -0.75
N SER A 83 0.63 -18.70 -0.81
CA SER A 83 1.00 -17.59 -1.68
C SER A 83 2.17 -16.81 -1.10
N ARG A 84 3.19 -16.50 -1.93
CA ARG A 84 4.35 -15.73 -1.46
C ARG A 84 4.06 -14.22 -1.42
N PHE A 85 4.69 -13.53 -0.47
CA PHE A 85 4.66 -12.07 -0.26
C PHE A 85 3.23 -11.51 -0.21
N VAL A 86 2.36 -12.10 0.59
CA VAL A 86 0.99 -11.60 0.77
C VAL A 86 0.98 -10.42 1.73
N PHE A 87 -0.13 -9.68 1.75
CA PHE A 87 -0.31 -8.58 2.69
C PHE A 87 -1.76 -8.46 3.12
N THR A 88 -1.94 -7.98 4.35
CA THR A 88 -3.23 -7.49 4.85
C THR A 88 -3.14 -6.02 5.20
N LEU A 89 -4.29 -5.36 5.25
CA LEU A 89 -4.41 -3.94 5.63
C LEU A 89 -5.18 -3.81 6.92
N THR A 90 -4.61 -3.07 7.87
CA THR A 90 -5.32 -2.61 9.06
C THR A 90 -5.56 -1.11 8.92
N ASP A 91 -6.81 -0.68 9.03
CA ASP A 91 -7.16 0.74 9.04
C ASP A 91 -6.45 1.44 10.21
N LEU A 92 -5.80 2.56 9.92
CA LEU A 92 -5.26 3.46 10.93
C LEU A 92 -6.25 4.62 11.17
N PRO A 93 -6.14 5.33 12.31
CA PRO A 93 -7.01 6.46 12.59
C PRO A 93 -7.01 7.47 11.44
N ASP A 94 -8.20 7.88 11.03
CA ASP A 94 -8.38 8.85 9.96
C ASP A 94 -7.74 10.18 10.33
N LYS A 95 -7.11 10.82 9.34
CA LYS A 95 -6.62 12.18 9.47
C LYS A 95 -7.43 13.09 8.55
N SER A 96 -8.02 14.14 9.13
CA SER A 96 -8.55 15.26 8.37
C SER A 96 -7.41 16.18 7.96
N VAL A 97 -7.48 16.76 6.76
CA VAL A 97 -6.45 17.70 6.24
C VAL A 97 -6.40 19.02 7.04
N HIS A 98 -7.35 19.26 7.96
CA HIS A 98 -7.48 20.51 8.74
C HIS A 98 -6.42 20.77 9.83
N THR A 99 -5.32 20.00 9.89
CA THR A 99 -4.26 20.17 10.91
C THR A 99 -2.87 20.34 10.28
N VAL A 100 -2.76 21.17 9.24
CA VAL A 100 -1.48 21.76 8.79
C VAL A 100 -1.70 23.23 8.41
N ALA A 101 -2.19 24.02 9.36
CA ALA A 101 -2.05 25.47 9.33
C ALA A 101 -1.80 25.95 10.76
N SER A 102 -0.53 26.10 11.12
CA SER A 102 -0.05 26.85 12.27
C SER A 102 1.24 27.53 11.85
#